data_AF-A0A7X1NNX4-F1
#
_entry.id   AF-A0A7X1NNX4-F1
#
_cell.length_a   1.000
_cell.length_b   1.000
_cell.length_c   1.000
_cell.angle_alpha   90.00
_cell.angle_beta   90.00
_cell.angle_gamma   90.00
#
_symmetry.space_group_name_H-M   'P 1'
#
loop_
_entity.id
_entity.type
_entity.pdbx_description
1 polymer ?
#
loop_
_entity_poly.entity_id
_entity_poly.type
_entity_poly.pdbx_seq_one_letter_code
_entity_poly.pdbx_strand_id
1 'polypeptide(L)'
;MAYFLEYLVPAEHDGAEVPVDAPTPDGGTAERVIHLDALPARSRISADSLGDARAEAEQLLAHSKAESGELFEDPDDSLEAGSGRRTGSFREGEGWTED
;
A
#
# COMPACT_ATOMS: atom_id res chain seq x y z
N MET A 1 9.13 10.85 13.58
CA MET A 1 9.10 10.43 12.17
C MET A 1 8.28 9.16 12.12
N ALA A 2 7.40 9.03 11.13
CA ALA A 2 6.62 7.83 10.91
C ALA A 2 7.02 7.20 9.58
N TYR A 3 6.94 5.87 9.52
CA TYR A 3 7.16 5.12 8.30
C TYR A 3 5.84 4.53 7.84
N PHE A 4 5.62 4.49 6.53
CA PHE A 4 4.43 3.90 5.93
C PHE A 4 4.83 2.97 4.81
N LEU A 5 4.24 1.78 4.78
CA LEU A 5 4.38 0.84 3.69
C LEU A 5 3.11 0.87 2.85
N GLU A 6 3.27 1.10 1.56
CA GLU A 6 2.21 0.93 0.55
C GLU A 6 2.47 -0.33 -0.25
N TYR A 7 1.45 -1.17 -0.42
CA TYR A 7 1.59 -2.47 -1.05
C TYR A 7 0.24 -2.98 -1.58
N LEU A 8 0.29 -4.00 -2.42
CA LEU A 8 -0.89 -4.66 -2.99
C LEU A 8 -1.07 -6.03 -2.36
N VAL A 9 -2.19 -6.23 -1.68
CA VAL A 9 -2.57 -7.51 -1.10
C VAL A 9 -3.38 -8.29 -2.13
N PRO A 10 -2.96 -9.50 -2.53
CA PRO A 10 -3.76 -10.33 -3.42
C PRO A 10 -5.14 -10.59 -2.81
N ALA A 11 -6.20 -10.38 -3.58
CA ALA A 11 -7.55 -10.69 -3.13
C ALA A 11 -7.75 -12.20 -3.01
N GLU A 12 -8.42 -12.65 -1.94
CA GLU A 12 -8.77 -14.07 -1.78
C GLU A 12 -10.05 -14.42 -2.56
N HIS A 13 -10.28 -15.70 -2.83
CA HIS A 13 -11.51 -16.23 -3.42
C HIS A 13 -11.97 -15.59 -4.74
N ASP A 14 -11.07 -15.56 -5.74
CA ASP A 14 -11.34 -15.10 -7.13
C ASP A 14 -11.43 -13.58 -7.30
N GLY A 15 -11.14 -12.78 -6.27
CA GLY A 15 -11.07 -11.32 -6.35
C GLY A 15 -12.03 -10.60 -5.41
N ALA A 16 -11.89 -9.28 -5.31
CA ALA A 16 -12.70 -8.44 -4.45
C ALA A 16 -13.62 -7.52 -5.27
N GLU A 17 -14.91 -7.54 -4.94
CA GLU A 17 -15.90 -6.61 -5.48
C GLU A 17 -15.96 -5.36 -4.62
N VAL A 18 -15.52 -4.23 -5.18
CA VAL A 18 -15.47 -2.95 -4.46
C VAL A 18 -16.47 -1.97 -5.08
N PRO A 19 -17.43 -1.44 -4.29
CA PRO A 19 -18.30 -0.38 -4.76
C PRO A 19 -17.49 0.92 -4.89
N VAL A 20 -17.66 1.59 -6.02
CA VAL A 20 -17.05 2.87 -6.35
C VAL A 20 -18.12 3.83 -6.85
N ASP A 21 -18.04 5.08 -6.39
CA ASP A 21 -18.80 6.16 -6.97
C ASP A 21 -18.20 6.55 -8.32
N ALA A 22 -18.98 6.35 -9.39
CA ALA A 22 -18.58 6.75 -10.73
C ALA A 22 -19.39 7.99 -11.16
N PRO A 23 -18.74 9.04 -11.70
CA PRO A 23 -19.45 10.17 -12.28
C PRO A 23 -20.27 9.70 -13.50
N THR A 24 -21.53 10.07 -13.54
CA THR A 24 -22.42 9.84 -14.68
C THR A 24 -22.35 10.99 -15.68
N PRO A 25 -22.68 10.77 -16.96
CA PRO A 25 -22.70 11.81 -17.98
C PRO A 25 -23.62 13.00 -17.63
N ASP A 26 -24.69 12.76 -16.88
CA ASP A 26 -25.68 13.75 -16.44
C ASP A 26 -25.27 14.49 -15.14
N GLY A 27 -24.05 14.28 -14.65
CA GLY A 27 -23.51 14.98 -13.47
C GLY A 27 -23.94 14.42 -12.11
N GLY A 28 -24.62 13.27 -12.08
CA GLY A 28 -24.87 12.51 -10.84
C GLY A 28 -23.78 11.47 -10.55
N THR A 29 -23.85 10.82 -9.38
CA THR A 29 -23.02 9.66 -9.02
C THR A 29 -23.84 8.37 -9.15
N ALA A 30 -23.30 7.38 -9.85
CA ALA A 30 -23.85 6.04 -9.89
C ALA A 30 -22.94 5.08 -9.13
N GLU A 31 -23.56 4.20 -8.34
CA GLU A 31 -22.87 3.11 -7.68
C GLU A 31 -22.47 2.08 -8.75
N ARG A 32 -21.16 1.85 -8.89
CA ARG A 32 -20.59 0.82 -9.75
C ARG A 32 -19.80 -0.13 -8.87
N VAL A 33 -19.81 -1.42 -9.20
CA VAL A 33 -18.89 -2.39 -8.60
C VAL A 33 -17.75 -2.64 -9.56
N ILE A 34 -16.51 -2.56 -9.07
CA ILE A 34 -15.33 -3.00 -9.80
C ILE A 34 -14.78 -4.27 -9.17
N HIS A 35 -14.21 -5.11 -10.02
CA HIS A 35 -13.52 -6.32 -9.60
C HIS A 35 -12.02 -6.04 -9.50
N LEU A 36 -11.40 -6.44 -8.39
CA LEU A 36 -9.98 -6.26 -8.11
C LEU A 36 -9.32 -7.59 -7.75
N ASP A 37 -8.29 -7.98 -8.51
CA ASP A 37 -7.43 -9.11 -8.20
C ASP A 37 -6.47 -8.83 -7.02
N ALA A 38 -6.22 -7.54 -6.73
CA ALA A 38 -5.40 -7.11 -5.60
C ALA A 38 -5.94 -5.82 -4.98
N LEU A 39 -5.83 -5.72 -3.66
CA LEU A 39 -6.31 -4.61 -2.85
C LEU A 39 -5.15 -3.71 -2.42
N PRO A 40 -5.24 -2.39 -2.65
CA PRO A 40 -4.25 -1.46 -2.13
C PRO A 40 -4.34 -1.36 -0.62
N ALA A 41 -3.19 -1.44 0.03
CA ALA A 41 -3.04 -1.30 1.48
C ALA A 41 -1.94 -0.28 1.80
N ARG A 42 -2.19 0.52 2.84
CA ARG A 42 -1.19 1.39 3.47
C ARG A 42 -1.15 1.08 4.95
N SER A 43 0.03 0.72 5.44
CA SER A 43 0.24 0.36 6.84
C SER A 43 1.27 1.27 7.47
N ARG A 44 0.94 1.82 8.64
CA ARG A 44 1.90 2.55 9.46
C ARG A 44 2.87 1.56 10.10
N ILE A 45 4.16 1.88 10.05
CA ILE A 45 5.24 1.13 10.68
C ILE A 45 5.80 1.96 11.84
N SER A 46 5.80 1.35 13.02
CA SER A 46 6.40 1.92 14.21
C SER A 46 7.86 1.46 14.29
N ALA A 47 8.79 2.34 13.92
CA ALA A 47 10.22 2.05 13.91
C ALA A 47 11.04 3.30 14.26
N ASP A 48 12.16 3.11 14.94
CA ASP A 48 13.08 4.19 15.33
C ASP A 48 14.09 4.56 14.23
N SER A 49 14.30 3.67 13.25
CA SER A 49 15.21 3.87 12.14
C SER A 49 14.68 3.29 10.83
N LEU A 50 15.22 3.75 9.70
CA LEU A 50 14.90 3.21 8.38
C LEU A 50 15.21 1.71 8.26
N GLY A 51 16.28 1.24 8.90
CA GLY A 51 16.65 -0.18 8.90
C GLY A 51 15.60 -1.05 9.61
N ASP A 52 15.13 -0.59 10.78
CA ASP A 52 14.06 -1.27 11.52
C ASP A 52 12.74 -1.21 10.73
N ALA A 53 12.44 -0.07 10.09
CA ALA A 53 11.25 0.09 9.28
C ALA A 53 11.22 -0.88 8.09
N ARG A 54 12.37 -1.09 7.43
CA ARG A 54 12.53 -2.06 6.33
C ARG A 54 12.29 -3.50 6.82
N ALA A 55 12.87 -3.88 7.96
CA ALA A 55 12.68 -5.22 8.52
C ALA A 55 11.22 -5.53 8.92
N GLU A 56 10.52 -4.54 9.49
CA GLU A 56 9.09 -4.67 9.82
C GLU A 56 8.22 -4.71 8.54
N ALA A 57 8.56 -3.90 7.54
CA ALA A 57 7.89 -3.94 6.24
C ALA A 57 8.01 -5.30 5.56
N GLU A 58 9.18 -5.92 5.58
CA GLU A 58 9.41 -7.26 5.01
C GLU A 58 8.53 -8.32 5.67
N GLN A 59 8.42 -8.30 7.00
CA GLN A 59 7.53 -9.20 7.73
C GLN A 59 6.07 -8.99 7.33
N LEU A 60 5.65 -7.72 7.20
CA LEU A 60 4.28 -7.38 6.82
C LEU A 60 3.93 -7.80 5.38
N LEU A 61 4.86 -7.65 4.43
CA LEU A 61 4.72 -8.14 3.07
C LEU A 61 4.60 -9.66 3.02
N ALA A 62 5.47 -10.36 3.75
CA ALA A 62 5.44 -11.82 3.83
C ALA A 62 4.11 -12.35 4.41
N HIS A 63 3.55 -11.68 5.42
CA HIS A 63 2.26 -12.05 6.00
C HIS A 63 1.06 -11.71 5.11
N SER A 64 1.18 -10.69 4.26
CA SER A 64 0.10 -10.25 3.36
C SER A 64 0.13 -10.91 1.99
N LYS A 65 1.12 -11.78 1.71
CA LYS A 65 1.35 -12.39 0.39
C LYS A 65 1.60 -11.35 -0.72
N ALA A 66 2.02 -10.15 -0.35
CA ALA A 66 2.31 -9.08 -1.30
C ALA A 66 3.70 -9.26 -1.91
N GLU A 67 3.79 -9.22 -3.24
CA GLU A 67 5.06 -9.44 -3.96
C GLU A 67 6.00 -8.22 -3.93
N SER A 68 5.47 -7.05 -3.63
CA SER A 68 6.23 -5.80 -3.60
C SER A 68 5.57 -4.75 -2.72
N GLY A 69 6.36 -3.80 -2.24
CA GLY A 69 5.89 -2.64 -1.49
C GLY A 69 6.82 -1.44 -1.61
N GLU A 70 6.30 -0.26 -1.29
CA GLU A 70 7.03 1.00 -1.29
C GLU A 70 7.02 1.58 0.12
N LEU A 71 8.20 1.93 0.63
CA LEU A 71 8.36 2.50 1.95
C LEU A 71 8.47 4.02 1.85
N PHE A 72 7.71 4.70 2.69
CA PHE A 72 7.66 6.14 2.79
C PHE A 72 8.06 6.58 4.18
N GLU A 73 8.87 7.61 4.27
CA GLU A 73 9.10 8.37 5.48
C GLU A 73 8.20 9.60 5.45
N ASP A 74 7.32 9.71 6.42
CA ASP A 74 6.42 10.85 6.54
C ASP A 74 6.56 11.52 7.92
N PRO A 75 7.00 12.79 7.97
CA PRO A 75 7.13 13.52 9.22
C PRO A 75 5.78 13.99 9.77
N ASP A 76 4.75 14.08 8.93
CA ASP A 76 3.40 14.58 9.27
C ASP A 76 2.48 13.49 9.84
N ASP A 77 2.86 12.21 9.69
CA ASP A 77 2.10 11.04 10.14
C ASP A 77 0.76 10.87 9.40
N SER A 78 0.74 11.19 8.10
CA SER A 78 -0.44 11.14 7.25
C SER A 78 -0.76 9.75 6.71
N LEU A 79 -2.04 9.39 6.78
CA LEU A 79 -2.60 8.16 6.21
C LEU A 79 -3.01 8.30 4.73
N GLU A 80 -2.86 9.47 4.12
CA GLU A 80 -3.17 9.63 2.71
C GLU A 80 -2.17 8.89 1.83
N ALA A 81 -2.69 8.24 0.78
CA ALA A 81 -1.86 7.48 -0.15
C ALA A 81 -0.83 8.39 -0.84
N GLY A 82 0.40 7.90 -0.98
CA GLY A 82 1.52 8.67 -1.52
C GLY A 82 2.01 9.83 -0.62
N SER A 83 1.50 9.97 0.61
CA SER A 83 2.06 10.93 1.56
C SER A 83 3.44 10.51 2.03
N GLY A 84 4.31 11.50 2.20
CA GLY A 84 5.71 11.32 2.62
C GLY A 84 6.70 11.26 1.46
N ARG A 85 7.96 11.03 1.80
CA ARG A 85 9.05 10.81 0.86
C ARG A 85 9.27 9.30 0.71
N ARG A 86 9.25 8.79 -0.51
CA ARG A 86 9.67 7.40 -0.78
C ARG A 86 11.14 7.21 -0.41
N THR A 87 11.43 6.20 0.40
CA THR A 87 12.79 5.86 0.86
C THR A 87 13.32 4.57 0.24
N GLY A 88 12.46 3.82 -0.44
CA GLY A 88 12.83 2.66 -1.22
C GLY A 88 11.63 1.82 -1.64
N SER A 89 11.90 0.85 -2.49
CA SER A 89 10.94 -0.18 -2.92
C SER A 89 11.49 -1.55 -2.58
N PHE A 90 10.61 -2.46 -2.17
CA PHE A 90 10.92 -3.86 -1.94
C PHE A 90 10.25 -4.72 -3.01
N ARG A 91 10.97 -5.73 -3.47
CA ARG A 91 10.42 -6.79 -4.32
C ARG A 91 10.87 -8.15 -3.79
N GLU A 92 9.94 -9.10 -3.69
CA GLU A 92 10.27 -10.46 -3.28
C GLU A 92 11.33 -11.07 -4.22
N GLY A 93 12.39 -11.63 -3.64
CA GLY A 93 13.53 -12.20 -4.37
C GLY A 93 14.62 -11.20 -4.80
N GLU A 94 14.31 -9.90 -4.89
CA GLU A 94 15.26 -8.83 -5.23
C GLU A 94 15.70 -8.01 -4.00
N GLY A 95 14.85 -7.93 -2.98
CA GLY A 95 15.11 -7.16 -1.76
C GLY A 95 14.79 -5.67 -1.91
N TRP A 96 15.41 -4.85 -1.06
CA TRP A 96 15.23 -3.39 -1.05
C TRP A 96 16.09 -2.71 -2.12
N THR A 97 15.46 -1.85 -2.91
CA THR A 97 16.11 -0.89 -3.80
C THR A 97 15.90 0.52 -3.25
N GLU A 98 16.97 1.28 -3.17
CA GLU A 98 16.95 2.67 -2.69
C GLU A 98 16.64 3.61 -3.86
N ASP A 99 15.95 4.73 -3.57
CA ASP A 99 15.69 5.81 -4.54
C ASP A 99 16.75 6.91 -4.47
#